data_AF-A0A535TB72-F1
#
_entry.id   AF-A0A535TB72-F1
#
_cell.length_a   1.000
_cell.length_b   1.000
_cell.length_c   1.000
_cell.angle_alpha   90.00
_cell.angle_beta   90.00
_cell.angle_gamma   90.00
#
_symmetry.space_group_name_H-M   'P 1'
#
loop_
_entity.id
_entity.type
_entity.pdbx_description
1 polymer ?
#
loop_
_entity_poly.entity_id
_entity_poly.type
_entity_poly.pdbx_seq_one_letter_code
_entity_poly.pdbx_strand_id
1 'polypeptide(L)'
;MTAARRPLRVTVWNEYVHEIYPEGMHRPIADGIRRELGGDVTIRVATLDEPEHGLTDEALAQTDVLTWWGHAAHDKVDDAVVERVHARVLDGMGIVVLHSGHYSKIFRRLMGTSCSLRWRSDPGTRNSPRTTSRRSSG
;
A
#
# COMPACT_ATOMS: atom_id res chain seq x y z
N MET A 1 -32.75 15.63 4.86
CA MET A 1 -31.63 16.40 5.44
C MET A 1 -30.35 15.95 4.78
N THR A 2 -29.80 16.74 3.86
CA THR A 2 -28.44 16.52 3.35
C THR A 2 -27.46 16.91 4.45
N ALA A 3 -26.75 15.93 5.02
CA ALA A 3 -25.66 16.23 5.95
C ALA A 3 -24.68 17.20 5.28
N ALA A 4 -24.23 18.23 6.00
CA ALA A 4 -23.17 19.10 5.52
C ALA A 4 -21.95 18.24 5.16
N ARG A 5 -21.58 18.23 3.87
CA ARG A 5 -20.50 17.41 3.34
C ARG A 5 -19.18 17.98 3.89
N ARG A 6 -18.63 17.33 4.90
CA ARG A 6 -17.29 17.64 5.41
C ARG A 6 -16.25 17.12 4.41
N PRO A 7 -15.08 17.76 4.29
CA PRO A 7 -13.99 17.24 3.46
C PRO A 7 -13.64 15.80 3.86
N LEU A 8 -13.42 14.95 2.86
CA LEU A 8 -13.00 13.57 3.04
C LEU A 8 -11.58 13.55 3.63
N ARG A 9 -11.37 12.82 4.73
CA ARG A 9 -10.05 12.72 5.37
C ARG A 9 -9.31 11.51 4.83
N VAL A 10 -8.26 11.76 4.04
CA VAL A 10 -7.44 10.71 3.43
C VAL A 10 -6.08 10.65 4.11
N THR A 11 -5.71 9.47 4.58
CA THR A 11 -4.32 9.19 4.97
C THR A 11 -3.62 8.48 3.82
N VAL A 12 -2.54 9.07 3.32
CA VAL A 12 -1.67 8.46 2.31
C VAL A 12 -0.50 7.80 3.03
N TRP A 13 -0.54 6.48 3.11
CA TRP A 13 0.55 5.70 3.72
C TRP A 13 1.55 5.26 2.66
N ASN A 14 2.83 5.55 2.89
CA ASN A 14 3.93 5.16 2.01
C ASN A 14 5.06 4.53 2.81
N GLU A 15 5.50 3.35 2.36
CA GLU A 15 6.63 2.65 2.97
C GLU A 15 7.90 3.52 3.04
N TYR A 16 8.15 4.35 2.03
CA TYR A 16 9.26 5.32 1.99
C TYR A 16 10.66 4.69 2.17
N VAL A 17 10.84 3.46 1.67
CA VAL A 17 12.11 2.73 1.69
C VAL A 17 12.62 2.52 0.27
N HIS A 18 13.84 2.98 -0.01
CA HIS A 18 14.58 2.76 -1.26
C HIS A 18 13.76 2.97 -2.54
N GLU A 19 13.34 4.22 -2.78
CA GLU A 19 12.58 4.58 -3.98
C GLU A 19 13.28 5.62 -4.86
N ILE A 20 12.91 5.63 -6.14
CA ILE A 20 13.46 6.53 -7.17
C ILE A 20 12.85 7.94 -7.04
N TYR A 21 11.78 8.10 -6.25
CA TYR A 21 11.08 9.36 -6.04
C TYR A 21 11.74 10.15 -4.91
N PRO A 22 12.33 11.34 -5.19
CA PRO A 22 13.08 12.10 -4.18
C PRO A 22 12.26 12.52 -2.96
N GLU A 23 10.96 12.76 -3.15
CA GLU A 23 10.00 13.12 -2.09
C GLU A 23 9.05 11.96 -1.76
N GLY A 24 9.34 10.77 -2.29
CA GLY A 24 8.54 9.56 -2.11
C GLY A 24 7.21 9.50 -2.85
N MET A 25 6.70 8.29 -3.06
CA MET A 25 5.46 8.01 -3.79
C MET A 25 4.19 8.61 -3.16
N HIS A 26 4.21 8.89 -1.86
CA HIS A 26 3.11 9.60 -1.20
C HIS A 26 2.86 10.98 -1.81
N ARG A 27 3.90 11.68 -2.30
CA ARG A 27 3.76 13.02 -2.89
C ARG A 27 2.91 13.02 -4.16
N PRO A 28 3.25 12.27 -5.23
CA PRO A 28 2.42 12.22 -6.43
C PRO A 28 1.02 11.64 -6.18
N ILE A 29 0.87 10.70 -5.23
CA ILE A 29 -0.45 10.20 -4.82
C ILE A 29 -1.28 11.32 -4.20
N ALA A 30 -0.74 12.03 -3.21
CA ALA A 30 -1.43 13.13 -2.54
C ALA A 30 -1.78 14.26 -3.52
N ASP A 31 -0.85 14.64 -4.39
CA ASP A 31 -1.08 15.68 -5.39
C ASP A 31 -2.13 15.28 -6.43
N GLY A 32 -2.16 13.99 -6.81
CA GLY A 32 -3.24 13.41 -7.61
C GLY A 32 -4.60 13.58 -6.94
N ILE A 33 -4.72 13.18 -5.67
CA ILE A 33 -5.97 13.26 -4.92
C ILE A 33 -6.42 14.72 -4.75
N ARG A 34 -5.49 15.65 -4.42
CA ARG A 34 -5.81 17.08 -4.31
C ARG A 34 -6.28 17.68 -5.63
N ARG A 35 -5.66 17.29 -6.74
CA ARG A 35 -6.05 17.79 -8.06
C ARG A 35 -7.49 17.40 -8.40
N GLU A 36 -7.88 16.16 -8.12
CA GLU A 36 -9.22 15.67 -8.45
C GLU A 36 -10.32 16.13 -7.48
N LEU A 37 -10.01 16.25 -6.17
CA LEU A 37 -11.01 16.54 -5.14
C LEU A 37 -10.97 17.98 -4.60
N GLY A 38 -9.90 18.74 -4.83
CA GLY A 38 -9.77 20.13 -4.41
C GLY A 38 -10.04 20.34 -2.92
N GLY A 39 -10.97 21.25 -2.59
CA GLY A 39 -11.36 21.57 -1.22
C GLY A 39 -12.22 20.51 -0.53
N ASP A 40 -12.64 19.46 -1.24
CA ASP A 40 -13.47 18.38 -0.70
C ASP A 40 -12.63 17.28 -0.02
N VAL A 41 -11.30 17.46 0.11
CA VAL A 41 -10.40 16.49 0.74
C VAL A 41 -9.42 17.17 1.69
N THR A 42 -9.13 16.51 2.80
CA THR A 42 -7.96 16.79 3.63
C THR A 42 -7.03 15.59 3.58
N ILE A 43 -5.73 15.84 3.39
CA ILE A 43 -4.73 14.77 3.23
C ILE A 43 -3.70 14.84 4.35
N ARG A 44 -3.47 13.70 4.98
CA ARG A 44 -2.31 13.44 5.83
C ARG A 44 -1.41 12.41 5.16
N VAL A 45 -0.11 12.52 5.39
CA VAL A 45 0.88 11.49 5.00
C VAL A 45 1.33 10.76 6.26
N ALA A 46 1.58 9.47 6.13
CA ALA A 46 2.22 8.64 7.14
C ALA A 46 3.24 7.70 6.49
N THR A 47 4.33 7.40 7.18
CA THR A 47 5.42 6.56 6.67
C THR A 47 5.81 5.45 7.63
N LEU A 48 6.53 4.44 7.12
CA LEU A 48 6.96 3.29 7.92
C LEU A 48 7.81 3.67 9.13
N ASP A 49 8.68 4.68 8.99
CA ASP A 49 9.65 5.07 10.03
C ASP A 49 9.05 5.94 11.15
N GLU A 50 7.81 6.41 10.99
CA GLU A 50 7.10 7.10 12.06
C GLU A 50 6.73 6.15 13.21
N PRO A 51 6.55 6.65 14.45
CA PRO A 51 6.02 5.85 15.54
C PRO A 51 4.70 5.17 15.15
N GLU A 52 4.60 3.87 15.38
CA GLU A 52 3.46 3.04 14.97
C GLU A 52 3.14 3.15 13.47
N HIS A 53 4.17 3.42 12.65
CA HIS A 53 4.08 3.69 11.21
C HIS A 53 3.17 4.87 10.86
N GLY A 54 3.04 5.80 11.81
CA GLY A 54 2.11 6.93 11.78
C GLY A 54 0.64 6.53 11.95
N LEU A 55 0.31 5.26 12.18
CA LEU A 55 -1.08 4.75 12.19
C LEU A 55 -1.58 4.48 13.61
N THR A 56 -1.49 5.50 14.48
CA THR A 56 -2.07 5.44 15.83
C THR A 56 -3.60 5.34 15.80
N ASP A 57 -4.21 5.00 16.92
CA ASP A 57 -5.67 4.94 17.04
C ASP A 57 -6.33 6.30 16.74
N GLU A 58 -5.74 7.39 17.19
CA GLU A 58 -6.22 8.75 16.92
C GLU A 58 -6.12 9.09 15.43
N ALA A 59 -5.02 8.72 14.79
CA ALA A 59 -4.82 8.97 13.36
C ALA A 59 -5.84 8.20 12.51
N LEU A 60 -6.12 6.93 12.85
CA LEU A 60 -7.10 6.11 12.15
C LEU A 60 -8.56 6.49 12.47
N ALA A 61 -8.83 7.05 13.65
CA ALA A 61 -10.12 7.68 13.95
C ALA A 61 -10.35 8.95 13.12
N GLN A 62 -9.26 9.61 12.71
CA GLN A 62 -9.27 10.76 11.82
C GLN A 62 -9.11 10.42 10.33
N THR A 63 -9.23 9.14 9.96
CA THR A 63 -9.10 8.69 8.57
C THR A 63 -10.42 8.10 8.08
N ASP A 64 -10.93 8.62 6.97
CA ASP A 64 -12.07 8.07 6.25
C ASP A 64 -11.61 7.05 5.20
N VAL A 65 -10.51 7.36 4.50
CA VAL A 65 -9.88 6.47 3.51
C VAL A 65 -8.38 6.41 3.74
N LEU A 66 -7.84 5.19 3.83
CA LEU A 66 -6.40 4.93 3.87
C LEU A 66 -5.93 4.48 2.48
N THR A 67 -4.96 5.17 1.88
CA THR A 67 -4.22 4.61 0.75
C THR A 67 -2.96 3.91 1.25
N TRP A 68 -2.58 2.82 0.59
CA TRP A 68 -1.45 1.99 1.00
C TRP A 68 -0.51 1.73 -0.17
N TRP A 69 0.68 2.32 -0.12
CA TRP A 69 1.79 2.01 -1.02
C TRP A 69 2.94 1.37 -0.24
N GLY A 70 3.42 0.21 -0.69
CA GLY A 70 4.63 -0.41 -0.16
C GLY A 70 5.23 -1.41 -1.15
N HIS A 71 6.50 -1.77 -0.97
CA HIS A 71 7.23 -2.59 -1.93
C HIS A 71 8.20 -3.60 -1.28
N ALA A 72 9.15 -3.14 -0.48
CA ALA A 72 10.32 -3.89 -0.07
C ALA A 72 10.33 -4.29 1.42
N ALA A 73 9.53 -3.64 2.25
CA ALA A 73 9.59 -3.75 3.71
C ALA A 73 8.22 -4.10 4.33
N HIS A 74 7.40 -4.89 3.62
CA HIS A 74 6.09 -5.33 4.11
C HIS A 74 6.13 -6.08 5.45
N ASP A 75 7.23 -6.77 5.72
CA ASP A 75 7.49 -7.52 6.95
C ASP A 75 7.74 -6.60 8.15
N LYS A 76 8.26 -5.38 7.91
CA LYS A 76 8.59 -4.38 8.94
C LYS A 76 7.37 -3.65 9.52
N VAL A 77 6.18 -3.82 8.94
CA VAL A 77 4.95 -3.25 9.50
C VAL A 77 4.52 -4.13 10.67
N ASP A 78 4.41 -3.57 11.86
CA ASP A 78 4.05 -4.28 13.08
C ASP A 78 2.67 -4.91 13.00
N ASP A 79 2.54 -6.15 13.46
CA ASP A 79 1.27 -6.90 13.40
C ASP A 79 0.16 -6.22 14.21
N ALA A 80 0.52 -5.52 15.30
CA ALA A 80 -0.42 -4.72 16.08
C ALA A 80 -1.04 -3.58 15.25
N VAL A 81 -0.24 -2.91 14.43
CA VAL A 81 -0.72 -1.86 13.52
C VAL A 81 -1.59 -2.48 12.42
N VAL A 82 -1.22 -3.65 11.90
CA VAL A 82 -2.03 -4.37 10.90
C VAL A 82 -3.41 -4.73 11.44
N GLU A 83 -3.49 -5.30 12.65
CA GLU A 83 -4.78 -5.65 13.26
C GLU A 83 -5.62 -4.41 13.57
N ARG A 84 -5.00 -3.31 14.00
CA ARG A 84 -5.69 -2.02 14.18
C ARG A 84 -6.29 -1.52 12.86
N VAL A 85 -5.51 -1.46 11.79
CA VAL A 85 -6.00 -1.04 10.46
C VAL A 85 -7.11 -1.97 9.98
N HIS A 86 -6.92 -3.29 10.14
CA HIS A 86 -7.92 -4.29 9.77
C HIS A 86 -9.26 -4.07 10.48
N ALA A 87 -9.25 -3.87 11.80
CA ALA A 87 -10.46 -3.55 12.57
C ALA A 87 -11.14 -2.27 12.05
N ARG A 88 -10.36 -1.20 11.80
CA ARG A 88 -10.89 0.06 11.28
C ARG A 88 -11.53 -0.09 9.90
N VAL A 89 -10.97 -0.93 9.02
CA VAL A 89 -11.56 -1.24 7.71
C VAL A 89 -12.89 -1.99 7.87
N LEU A 90 -12.95 -2.97 8.77
CA LEU A 90 -14.20 -3.69 9.07
C LEU A 90 -15.27 -2.77 9.68
N ASP A 91 -14.86 -1.75 10.43
CA ASP A 91 -15.73 -0.71 10.99
C ASP A 91 -16.14 0.37 9.96
N GLY A 92 -15.77 0.22 8.69
CA GLY A 92 -16.23 1.06 7.58
C GLY A 92 -15.22 2.10 7.07
N MET A 93 -13.98 2.11 7.56
CA MET A 93 -12.91 2.91 6.93
C MET A 93 -12.58 2.34 5.54
N GLY A 94 -12.54 3.19 4.52
CA GLY A 94 -12.13 2.78 3.18
C GLY A 94 -10.64 2.47 3.11
N ILE A 95 -10.24 1.52 2.25
CA ILE A 95 -8.83 1.26 1.96
C ILE A 95 -8.59 1.10 0.45
N VAL A 96 -7.55 1.75 -0.05
CA VAL A 96 -7.09 1.63 -1.44
C VAL A 96 -5.65 1.15 -1.46
N VAL A 97 -5.45 -0.11 -1.82
CA VAL A 97 -4.13 -0.74 -1.89
C VAL A 97 -3.55 -0.59 -3.30
N LEU A 98 -2.31 -0.11 -3.39
CA LEU A 98 -1.69 0.27 -4.66
C LEU A 98 -0.51 -0.63 -5.03
N HIS A 99 -0.47 -1.06 -6.28
CA HIS A 99 0.66 -1.76 -6.90
C HIS A 99 1.18 -2.95 -6.08
N SER A 100 2.46 -2.94 -5.68
CA SER A 100 3.11 -3.98 -4.86
C SER A 100 2.51 -4.13 -3.46
N GLY A 101 1.66 -3.19 -3.03
CA GLY A 101 0.86 -3.32 -1.81
C GLY A 101 0.00 -4.59 -1.76
N HIS A 102 -0.19 -5.30 -2.88
CA HIS A 102 -0.83 -6.62 -2.89
C HIS A 102 -0.13 -7.67 -2.00
N TYR A 103 1.16 -7.51 -1.67
CA TYR A 103 1.86 -8.37 -0.70
C TYR A 103 1.89 -7.83 0.74
N SER A 104 1.33 -6.63 0.98
CA SER A 104 1.24 -6.05 2.32
C SER A 104 0.50 -6.99 3.29
N LYS A 105 0.91 -6.96 4.57
CA LYS A 105 0.26 -7.75 5.62
C LYS A 105 -1.24 -7.43 5.70
N ILE A 106 -1.61 -6.16 5.65
CA ILE A 106 -3.02 -5.72 5.71
C ILE A 106 -3.85 -6.26 4.53
N PHE A 107 -3.33 -6.22 3.30
CA PHE A 107 -4.10 -6.71 2.15
C PHE A 107 -4.28 -8.23 2.18
N ARG A 108 -3.22 -8.98 2.50
CA ARG A 108 -3.32 -10.45 2.69
C ARG A 108 -4.29 -10.81 3.81
N ARG A 109 -4.27 -10.05 4.91
CA ARG A 109 -5.17 -10.21 6.05
C ARG A 109 -6.64 -10.00 5.69
N LEU A 110 -6.95 -8.99 4.88
CA LEU A 110 -8.31 -8.71 4.39
C LEU A 110 -8.80 -9.75 3.37
N MET A 111 -7.92 -10.20 2.47
CA MET A 111 -8.30 -11.11 1.39
C MET A 111 -8.33 -12.59 1.82
N GLY A 112 -7.65 -12.98 2.89
CA GLY A 112 -7.58 -14.36 3.34
C GLY A 112 -6.81 -15.30 2.40
N THR A 113 -5.98 -14.76 1.51
CA THR A 113 -5.16 -15.52 0.55
C THR A 113 -3.72 -15.01 0.53
N SER A 114 -2.84 -15.68 -0.23
CA SER A 114 -1.46 -15.20 -0.44
C SER A 114 -1.37 -13.91 -1.25
N CYS A 115 -2.43 -13.53 -1.98
CA CYS A 115 -2.44 -12.41 -2.92
C CYS A 115 -1.30 -12.44 -3.95
N SER A 116 -0.80 -13.64 -4.27
CA SER A 116 0.23 -13.81 -5.30
C SER A 116 -0.39 -13.67 -6.70
N LEU A 117 0.17 -12.77 -7.49
CA LEU A 117 -0.25 -12.58 -8.87
C LEU A 117 0.12 -13.83 -9.67
N ARG A 118 -0.89 -14.56 -10.14
CA ARG A 118 -0.70 -15.65 -11.11
C ARG A 118 -1.04 -15.11 -12.49
N TRP A 119 -0.03 -14.93 -13.33
CA TRP A 119 -0.25 -14.66 -14.74
C TRP A 119 -0.51 -15.98 -15.48
N ARG A 120 -1.47 -15.99 -16.41
CA ARG A 120 -1.61 -17.08 -17.36
C ARG A 120 -0.44 -17.00 -18.33
N SER A 121 0.61 -17.78 -18.10
CA SER A 121 1.58 -18.09 -19.16
C SER A 121 0.90 -19.01 -20.17
N ASP A 122 0.90 -18.65 -21.45
CA ASP A 122 0.55 -19.61 -22.49
C ASP A 122 1.45 -20.84 -22.33
N PRO A 123 0.93 -22.08 -22.46
CA PRO A 123 1.72 -23.30 -22.27
C PRO A 123 2.89 -23.49 -23.26
N GLY A 124 3.16 -22.52 -24.13
CA GLY A 124 4.13 -22.61 -25.23
C GLY A 124 5.43 -21.82 -25.05
N THR A 125 5.53 -20.87 -24.12
CA THR A 125 6.78 -20.12 -23.91
C THR A 125 7.66 -20.82 -22.88
N ARG A 126 8.47 -21.74 -23.39
CA ARG A 126 9.54 -22.42 -22.66
C ARG A 126 10.45 -21.38 -21.99
N ASN A 127 10.29 -21.19 -20.67
CA ASN A 127 11.37 -20.67 -19.84
C ASN A 127 12.48 -21.72 -19.84
N SER A 128 13.46 -21.58 -20.74
CA SER A 128 14.69 -22.35 -20.64
C SER A 128 15.50 -21.75 -19.49
N PRO A 129 15.82 -22.52 -18.42
CA PRO A 129 16.87 -22.10 -17.52
C PRO A 129 18.17 -22.07 -18.34
N ARG A 130 18.86 -20.92 -18.38
CA ARG A 130 20.25 -20.91 -18.84
C ARG A 130 21.07 -21.68 -17.80
N THR A 131 21.19 -22.99 -17.98
CA THR A 131 22.26 -23.78 -17.38
C THR A 131 23.56 -23.39 -18.08
N THR A 132 24.36 -22.56 -17.43
CA THR A 132 25.78 -22.40 -17.76
C THR A 132 26.52 -23.65 -17.28
N SER A 133 26.72 -24.63 -18.15
CA SER A 133 27.74 -25.65 -17.93
C SER A 133 28.48 -26.04 -19.22
N ARG A 134 29.76 -25.61 -19.23
CA ARG A 134 30.96 -26.16 -19.88
C ARG A 134 30.97 -26.44 -21.39
N ARG A 135 32.02 -25.92 -22.04
CA ARG A 135 33.05 -26.77 -22.68
C ARG A 135 34.40 -26.06 -22.74
N SER A 136 35.38 -26.67 -22.10
CA SER A 136 36.81 -26.54 -22.35
C SER A 136 37.15 -27.23 -23.68
N SER A 137 37.80 -26.53 -24.60
CA SER A 137 38.40 -27.08 -25.81
C SER A 137 39.87 -27.39 -25.55
N GLY A 138 40.26 -28.65 -25.82
CA GLY A 138 41.64 -29.01 -26.13
C GLY A 138 41.94 -28.78 -27.60
#